data_AF-A0A0S8ATD6-F1
#
_entry.id   AF-A0A0S8ATD6-F1
#
_cell.length_a   1.000
_cell.length_b   1.000
_cell.length_c   1.000
_cell.angle_alpha   90.00
_cell.angle_beta   90.00
_cell.angle_gamma   90.00
#
_symmetry.space_group_name_H-M   'P 1'
#
loop_
_entity.id
_entity.type
_entity.pdbx_description
1 polymer ?
#
loop_
_entity_poly.entity_id
_entity_poly.type
_entity_poly.pdbx_seq_one_letter_code
_entity_poly.pdbx_strand_id
1 'polypeptide(L)'
;MYRQPLLSIIVPAYNAEETLKKTLLSVAAQMEHYPECEVLVIDDGSKDKTPQIISQFEQWDGRYKGIRQENRGVSAARNRGIQASQGDYIAFLDADDLFLDGCIDRRMKVFMDEDTSDMLGVFCPAVLIDSDGNNLHSRLQFDYNLPRDRLYFNAMPESVFNPSCVILKKSELLKSGGFDETITPAEDYDLWHRLMRSGGYFKKVGNCSIGWRQHSQSAAHSKILEHYKQCKIVTMRVFSQSVNACAEEYSRGFGESLYYVTITSRAFSSSIMAVVTGQYDAALEISADLKKRLLEQIVPERLEEMIRFNALRALSQPEDRWHLTVWPEIKSDVMRFITDLNNRLGGDCNSLMELKYILENYRTETFQLRAAKL
;
A
#
# COMPACT_ATOMS: atom_id res chain seq x y z
N MET A 1 9.19 34.28 -16.52
CA MET A 1 9.48 33.10 -15.69
C MET A 1 8.17 32.39 -15.46
N TYR A 2 8.01 31.15 -15.93
CA TYR A 2 6.88 30.32 -15.53
C TYR A 2 7.04 30.04 -14.03
N ARG A 3 6.03 30.41 -13.23
CA ARG A 3 6.02 30.11 -11.80
C ARG A 3 5.84 28.60 -11.63
N GLN A 4 6.66 27.96 -10.80
CA GLN A 4 6.47 26.55 -10.49
C GLN A 4 5.09 26.38 -9.82
N PRO A 5 4.35 25.30 -10.14
CA PRO A 5 3.03 25.10 -9.53
C PRO A 5 3.15 24.81 -8.03
N LEU A 6 2.19 25.28 -7.24
CA LEU A 6 2.20 25.04 -5.81
C LEU A 6 1.81 23.59 -5.50
N LEU A 7 2.67 22.89 -4.75
CA LEU A 7 2.40 21.56 -4.21
C LEU A 7 2.01 21.65 -2.73
N SER A 8 0.86 21.07 -2.36
CA SER A 8 0.48 20.92 -0.95
C SER A 8 0.75 19.50 -0.49
N ILE A 9 1.57 19.35 0.54
CA ILE A 9 1.90 18.07 1.16
C ILE A 9 1.02 17.90 2.39
N ILE A 10 0.18 16.87 2.39
CA ILE A 10 -0.75 16.58 3.49
C ILE A 10 -0.20 15.41 4.30
N VAL A 11 0.04 15.67 5.59
CA VAL A 11 0.55 14.68 6.55
C VAL A 11 -0.54 14.42 7.60
N PRO A 12 -1.37 13.36 7.46
CA PRO A 12 -2.31 12.98 8.52
C PRO A 12 -1.52 12.38 9.69
N ALA A 13 -1.75 12.86 10.91
CA ALA A 13 -1.05 12.43 12.11
C ALA A 13 -2.03 12.11 13.23
N TYR A 14 -1.89 10.93 13.84
CA TYR A 14 -2.59 10.56 15.06
C TYR A 14 -1.66 9.72 15.94
N ASN A 15 -1.30 10.26 17.09
CA ASN A 15 -0.35 9.64 18.02
C ASN A 15 0.96 9.17 17.34
N ALA A 16 1.60 10.08 16.62
CA ALA A 16 2.79 9.82 15.80
C ALA A 16 4.08 10.40 16.43
N GLU A 17 4.17 10.52 17.76
CA GLU A 17 5.32 11.17 18.41
C GLU A 17 6.67 10.52 18.07
N GLU A 18 6.69 9.21 17.81
CA GLU A 18 7.90 8.45 17.52
C GLU A 18 8.44 8.69 16.11
N THR A 19 7.57 8.99 15.15
CA THR A 19 7.92 8.99 13.72
C THR A 19 7.78 10.35 13.05
N LEU A 20 6.82 11.18 13.47
CA LEU A 20 6.45 12.41 12.77
C LEU A 20 7.64 13.34 12.54
N LYS A 21 8.54 13.47 13.52
CA LYS A 21 9.73 14.32 13.38
C LYS A 21 10.61 13.89 12.20
N LYS A 22 10.87 12.59 12.04
CA LYS A 22 11.67 12.07 10.92
C LYS A 22 10.95 12.30 9.59
N THR A 23 9.64 12.08 9.56
CA THR A 23 8.77 12.34 8.40
C THR A 23 8.85 13.79 7.95
N LEU A 24 8.63 14.76 8.85
CA LEU A 24 8.67 16.19 8.51
C LEU A 24 10.07 16.67 8.11
N LEU A 25 11.14 16.13 8.73
CA LEU A 25 12.51 16.41 8.26
C LEU A 25 12.75 15.90 6.83
N SER A 26 12.20 14.73 6.48
CA SER A 26 12.30 14.20 5.11
C SER A 26 11.59 15.11 4.10
N VAL A 27 10.45 15.70 4.49
CA VAL A 27 9.76 16.69 3.68
C VAL A 27 10.64 17.92 3.49
N ALA A 28 11.21 18.47 4.58
CA ALA A 28 12.06 19.66 4.50
C ALA A 28 13.23 19.49 3.53
N ALA A 29 13.89 18.32 3.52
CA ALA A 29 14.95 18.01 2.57
C ALA A 29 14.48 18.07 1.11
N GLN A 30 13.23 17.70 0.81
CA GLN A 30 12.66 17.85 -0.54
C GLN A 30 12.38 19.31 -0.89
N MET A 31 11.97 20.11 0.10
CA MET A 31 11.61 21.52 -0.10
C MET A 31 12.81 22.41 -0.44
N GLU A 32 14.04 21.95 -0.19
CA GLU A 32 15.27 22.60 -0.68
C GLU A 32 15.38 22.56 -2.20
N HIS A 33 14.87 21.50 -2.83
CA HIS A 33 14.86 21.31 -4.29
C HIS A 33 13.55 21.75 -4.96
N TYR A 34 12.47 21.84 -4.19
CA TYR A 34 11.15 22.30 -4.67
C TYR A 34 10.51 23.30 -3.69
N PRO A 35 10.84 24.61 -3.78
CA PRO A 35 10.44 25.58 -2.77
C PRO A 35 8.98 26.03 -2.84
N GLU A 36 8.31 25.93 -4.00
CA GLU A 36 6.88 26.26 -4.17
C GLU A 36 6.00 25.12 -3.60
N CYS A 37 6.06 24.94 -2.28
CA CYS A 37 5.26 23.97 -1.56
C CYS A 37 4.79 24.49 -0.19
N GLU A 38 3.72 23.90 0.30
CA GLU A 38 3.27 24.03 1.69
C GLU A 38 3.08 22.64 2.32
N VAL A 39 3.19 22.57 3.64
CA VAL A 39 3.02 21.33 4.39
C VAL A 39 1.88 21.52 5.39
N LEU A 40 0.83 20.72 5.24
CA LEU A 40 -0.33 20.70 6.13
C LEU A 40 -0.27 19.44 6.99
N VAL A 41 0.07 19.59 8.27
CA VAL A 41 0.05 18.48 9.22
C VAL A 41 -1.30 18.46 9.92
N ILE A 42 -2.08 17.43 9.63
CA ILE A 42 -3.45 17.29 10.15
C ILE A 42 -3.40 16.41 11.39
N ASP A 43 -3.43 17.04 12.57
CA ASP A 43 -3.49 16.36 13.86
C ASP A 43 -4.92 15.89 14.13
N ASP A 44 -5.17 14.59 13.97
CA ASP A 44 -6.47 13.95 14.14
C ASP A 44 -6.75 13.61 15.61
N GLY A 45 -6.54 14.59 16.49
CA GLY A 45 -6.86 14.50 17.91
C GLY A 45 -5.84 13.70 18.74
N SER A 46 -4.54 13.84 18.43
CA SER A 46 -3.47 13.15 19.16
C SER A 46 -3.43 13.52 20.64
N LYS A 47 -3.03 12.54 21.46
CA LYS A 47 -2.92 12.62 22.93
C LYS A 47 -1.47 12.55 23.44
N ASP A 48 -0.53 12.26 22.55
CA ASP A 48 0.90 12.17 22.81
C ASP A 48 1.61 13.50 22.49
N LYS A 49 2.92 13.47 22.23
CA LYS A 49 3.70 14.68 21.88
C LYS A 49 3.59 15.15 20.43
N THR A 50 2.73 14.53 19.61
CA THR A 50 2.50 14.92 18.22
C THR A 50 2.23 16.42 18.04
N PRO A 51 1.33 17.06 18.82
CA PRO A 51 1.04 18.49 18.64
C PRO A 51 2.24 19.41 18.92
N GLN A 52 3.08 19.03 19.88
CA GLN A 52 4.29 19.77 20.23
C GLN A 52 5.32 19.69 19.09
N ILE A 53 5.45 18.53 18.44
CA ILE A 53 6.31 18.37 17.27
C ILE A 53 5.80 19.27 16.14
N ILE A 54 4.49 19.27 15.86
CA ILE A 54 3.90 20.13 14.83
C ILE A 54 4.24 21.61 15.08
N SER A 55 4.02 22.09 16.30
CA SER A 55 4.30 23.48 16.67
C SER A 55 5.77 23.87 16.50
N GLN A 56 6.71 22.94 16.75
CA GLN A 56 8.14 23.18 16.51
C GLN A 56 8.44 23.42 15.02
N PHE A 57 7.79 22.68 14.11
CA PHE A 57 7.98 22.86 12.67
C PHE A 57 7.33 24.14 12.16
N GLU A 58 6.15 24.52 12.66
CA GLU A 58 5.51 25.80 12.33
C GLU A 58 6.40 27.00 12.72
N GLN A 59 7.10 26.91 13.84
CA GLN A 59 8.04 27.95 14.29
C GLN A 59 9.35 27.95 13.48
N TRP A 60 9.76 26.79 12.97
CA TRP A 60 11.00 26.63 12.23
C TRP A 60 10.89 27.09 10.77
N ASP A 61 9.78 26.76 10.10
CA ASP A 61 9.55 27.11 8.70
C ASP A 61 8.05 27.40 8.47
N GLY A 62 7.74 28.64 8.07
CA GLY A 62 6.36 29.13 7.89
C GLY A 62 5.56 28.45 6.77
N ARG A 63 6.18 27.54 6.01
CA ARG A 63 5.48 26.66 5.06
C ARG A 63 4.78 25.48 5.75
N TYR A 64 5.17 25.14 6.98
CA TYR A 64 4.47 24.14 7.80
C TYR A 64 3.30 24.77 8.53
N LYS A 65 2.14 24.11 8.49
CA LYS A 65 0.93 24.52 9.19
C LYS A 65 0.27 23.32 9.85
N GLY A 66 0.01 23.40 11.14
CA GLY A 66 -0.75 22.45 11.91
C GLY A 66 -2.25 22.73 11.81
N ILE A 67 -3.05 21.71 11.53
CA ILE A 67 -4.51 21.78 11.60
C ILE A 67 -4.98 20.67 12.52
N ARG A 68 -5.49 21.04 13.68
CA ARG A 68 -6.04 20.08 14.65
C ARG A 68 -7.53 19.87 14.44
N GLN A 69 -7.98 18.62 14.57
CA GLN A 69 -9.39 18.25 14.63
C GLN A 69 -9.62 17.21 15.74
N GLU A 70 -10.89 16.92 16.04
CA GLU A 70 -11.24 15.73 16.82
C GLU A 70 -10.98 14.48 15.98
N ASN A 71 -10.61 13.36 16.63
CA ASN A 71 -10.28 12.12 15.93
C ASN A 71 -11.47 11.63 15.10
N ARG A 72 -11.29 11.62 13.79
CA ARG A 72 -12.27 11.16 12.79
C ARG A 72 -11.69 10.15 11.80
N GLY A 73 -10.48 9.69 12.04
CA GLY A 73 -9.78 8.73 11.20
C GLY A 73 -9.02 9.37 10.04
N VAL A 74 -8.12 8.57 9.46
CA VAL A 74 -7.16 9.00 8.44
C VAL A 74 -7.82 9.58 7.18
N SER A 75 -8.96 9.03 6.73
CA SER A 75 -9.72 9.55 5.60
C SER A 75 -10.19 10.99 5.85
N ALA A 76 -10.76 11.25 7.02
CA ALA A 76 -11.24 12.58 7.40
C ALA A 76 -10.08 13.57 7.53
N ALA A 77 -8.95 13.13 8.10
CA ALA A 77 -7.73 13.94 8.18
C ALA A 77 -7.17 14.30 6.79
N ARG A 78 -7.07 13.33 5.87
CA ARG A 78 -6.64 13.58 4.48
C ARG A 78 -7.62 14.52 3.76
N ASN A 79 -8.93 14.29 3.88
CA ASN A 79 -9.97 15.16 3.32
C ASN A 79 -9.87 16.59 3.86
N ARG A 80 -9.65 16.77 5.17
CA ARG A 80 -9.44 18.07 5.79
C ARG A 80 -8.23 18.79 5.19
N GLY A 81 -7.13 18.07 4.97
CA GLY A 81 -5.96 18.59 4.26
C GLY A 81 -6.25 19.01 2.83
N ILE A 82 -6.99 18.20 2.06
CA ILE A 82 -7.36 18.52 0.66
C ILE A 82 -8.17 19.81 0.60
N GLN A 83 -9.10 20.01 1.53
CA GLN A 83 -9.92 21.22 1.58
C GLN A 83 -9.11 22.45 2.00
N ALA A 84 -8.18 22.31 2.95
CA ALA A 84 -7.37 23.41 3.45
C ALA A 84 -6.20 23.80 2.54
N SER A 85 -5.82 22.93 1.59
CA SER A 85 -4.69 23.17 0.70
C SER A 85 -4.93 24.31 -0.29
N GLN A 86 -3.84 24.92 -0.73
CA GLN A 86 -3.82 26.00 -1.71
C GLN A 86 -3.18 25.57 -3.03
N GLY A 87 -2.42 24.47 -3.03
CA GLY A 87 -1.75 23.93 -4.19
C GLY A 87 -2.69 23.26 -5.19
N ASP A 88 -2.33 23.37 -6.46
CA ASP A 88 -3.01 22.67 -7.56
C ASP A 88 -2.70 21.17 -7.54
N TYR A 89 -1.60 20.79 -6.87
CA TYR A 89 -1.16 19.42 -6.70
C TYR A 89 -1.14 19.03 -5.23
N ILE A 90 -1.47 17.78 -4.95
CA ILE A 90 -1.53 17.20 -3.61
C ILE A 90 -0.57 16.02 -3.54
N ALA A 91 0.35 16.04 -2.59
CA ALA A 91 1.06 14.85 -2.11
C ALA A 91 0.44 14.42 -0.78
N PHE A 92 0.33 13.12 -0.55
CA PHE A 92 0.13 12.59 0.80
C PHE A 92 1.46 12.05 1.31
N LEU A 93 1.65 12.08 2.63
CA LEU A 93 2.74 11.38 3.29
C LEU A 93 2.26 10.96 4.67
N ASP A 94 2.15 9.66 4.91
CA ASP A 94 1.76 9.16 6.23
C ASP A 94 2.82 9.54 7.29
N ALA A 95 2.39 9.77 8.53
CA ALA A 95 3.24 10.33 9.60
C ALA A 95 4.39 9.40 10.06
N ASP A 96 4.49 8.21 9.49
CA ASP A 96 5.53 7.21 9.68
C ASP A 96 6.39 6.95 8.45
N ASP A 97 5.99 7.42 7.27
CA ASP A 97 6.72 7.27 6.02
C ASP A 97 7.73 8.39 5.76
N LEU A 98 8.64 8.19 4.80
CA LEU A 98 9.68 9.15 4.44
C LEU A 98 9.65 9.45 2.93
N PHE A 99 9.84 10.72 2.55
CA PHE A 99 10.29 11.03 1.19
C PHE A 99 11.80 10.81 1.08
N LEU A 100 12.21 10.02 0.07
CA LEU A 100 13.63 9.78 -0.22
C LEU A 100 14.16 10.80 -1.24
N ASP A 101 15.46 10.72 -1.56
CA ASP A 101 16.10 11.67 -2.45
C ASP A 101 15.38 11.83 -3.79
N GLY A 102 15.17 13.10 -4.18
CA GLY A 102 14.54 13.50 -5.43
C GLY A 102 13.08 13.05 -5.59
N CYS A 103 12.36 12.81 -4.50
CA CYS A 103 11.00 12.29 -4.57
C CYS A 103 10.01 13.33 -5.08
N ILE A 104 10.11 14.59 -4.64
CA ILE A 104 9.16 15.63 -5.04
C ILE A 104 9.51 16.25 -6.39
N ASP A 105 10.74 16.73 -6.56
CA ASP A 105 11.18 17.44 -7.77
C ASP A 105 11.02 16.58 -9.03
N ARG A 106 11.42 15.30 -8.99
CA ARG A 106 11.31 14.38 -10.13
C ARG A 106 9.84 14.12 -10.51
N ARG A 107 8.96 13.99 -9.51
CA ARG A 107 7.52 13.81 -9.74
C ARG A 107 6.86 15.08 -10.26
N MET A 108 7.18 16.24 -9.68
CA MET A 108 6.62 17.53 -10.10
C MET A 108 7.10 17.95 -11.49
N LYS A 109 8.30 17.54 -11.90
CA LYS A 109 8.84 17.79 -13.25
C LYS A 109 7.94 17.24 -14.36
N VAL A 110 7.27 16.11 -14.14
CA VAL A 110 6.32 15.54 -15.11
C VAL A 110 5.19 16.52 -15.42
N PHE A 111 4.65 17.21 -14.42
CA PHE A 111 3.56 18.17 -14.61
C PHE A 111 4.01 19.47 -15.28
N MET A 112 5.31 19.76 -15.28
CA MET A 112 5.88 20.95 -15.91
C MET A 112 6.30 20.70 -17.36
N ASP A 113 6.81 19.50 -17.66
CA ASP A 113 7.47 19.19 -18.92
C ASP A 113 6.57 18.44 -19.93
N GLU A 114 5.43 17.91 -19.49
CA GLU A 114 4.55 17.05 -20.31
C GLU A 114 3.12 17.57 -20.42
N ASP A 115 2.41 17.17 -21.49
CA ASP A 115 0.97 17.32 -21.55
C ASP A 115 0.32 16.32 -20.58
N THR A 116 -0.26 16.87 -19.52
CA THR A 116 -0.87 16.09 -18.45
C THR A 116 -2.39 16.18 -18.46
N SER A 117 -3.04 16.67 -19.52
CA SER A 117 -4.49 16.95 -19.53
C SER A 117 -5.34 15.76 -19.04
N ASP A 118 -5.06 14.55 -19.53
CA ASP A 118 -5.76 13.31 -19.14
C ASP A 118 -5.13 12.56 -17.95
N MET A 119 -4.11 13.14 -17.31
CA MET A 119 -3.40 12.53 -16.18
C MET A 119 -4.08 12.88 -14.85
N LEU A 120 -4.31 11.86 -14.03
CA LEU A 120 -4.84 12.00 -12.66
C LEU A 120 -3.73 12.42 -11.70
N GLY A 121 -2.56 11.81 -11.87
CA GLY A 121 -1.41 12.02 -11.02
C GLY A 121 -0.21 11.18 -11.44
N VAL A 122 0.85 11.31 -10.67
CA VAL A 122 2.07 10.51 -10.76
C VAL A 122 2.28 9.71 -9.49
N PHE A 123 2.93 8.56 -9.60
CA PHE A 123 3.34 7.78 -8.44
C PHE A 123 4.78 7.30 -8.57
N CYS A 124 5.41 6.99 -7.46
CA CYS A 124 6.72 6.35 -7.43
C CYS A 124 6.69 5.04 -6.63
N PRO A 125 7.66 4.14 -6.86
CA PRO A 125 7.81 2.94 -6.04
C PRO A 125 8.09 3.24 -4.57
N ALA A 126 7.99 2.22 -3.71
CA ALA A 126 8.38 2.31 -2.31
C ALA A 126 9.49 1.32 -1.96
N VAL A 127 10.35 1.68 -1.01
CA VAL A 127 11.29 0.77 -0.36
C VAL A 127 10.75 0.48 1.04
N LEU A 128 10.75 -0.78 1.46
CA LEU A 128 10.39 -1.12 2.84
C LEU A 128 11.52 -0.72 3.78
N ILE A 129 11.21 0.04 4.83
CA ILE A 129 12.19 0.50 5.82
C ILE A 129 11.81 0.06 7.24
N ASP A 130 12.81 -0.10 8.09
CA ASP A 130 12.65 -0.37 9.53
C ASP A 130 12.32 0.93 10.33
N SER A 131 12.27 0.85 11.66
CA SER A 131 12.04 2.00 12.57
C SER A 131 13.14 3.07 12.52
N ASP A 132 14.36 2.69 12.12
CA ASP A 132 15.49 3.59 12.01
C ASP A 132 15.55 4.28 10.65
N GLY A 133 14.89 3.70 9.64
CA GLY A 133 14.88 4.18 8.26
C GLY A 133 15.83 3.39 7.34
N ASN A 134 16.37 2.27 7.79
CA ASN A 134 17.21 1.40 6.97
C ASN A 134 16.34 0.53 6.05
N ASN A 135 16.83 0.27 4.85
CA ASN A 135 16.16 -0.60 3.89
C ASN A 135 16.09 -2.04 4.44
N LEU A 136 14.89 -2.60 4.45
CA LEU A 136 14.67 -3.99 4.79
C LEU A 136 14.95 -4.88 3.59
N HIS A 137 14.39 -4.54 2.42
CA HIS A 137 14.42 -5.39 1.23
C HIS A 137 14.99 -4.62 0.03
N SER A 138 15.65 -5.35 -0.88
CA SER A 138 16.20 -4.80 -2.12
C SER A 138 15.11 -4.51 -3.16
N ARG A 139 14.00 -5.25 -3.11
CA ARG A 139 12.89 -5.13 -4.06
C ARG A 139 12.03 -3.91 -3.77
N LEU A 140 11.83 -3.09 -4.81
CA LEU A 140 10.87 -2.00 -4.81
C LEU A 140 9.43 -2.52 -4.83
N GLN A 141 8.60 -1.93 -3.97
CA GLN A 141 7.15 -2.09 -3.98
C GLN A 141 6.53 -1.14 -5.01
N PHE A 142 5.41 -1.55 -5.61
CA PHE A 142 4.69 -0.76 -6.62
C PHE A 142 5.52 -0.39 -7.85
N ASP A 143 6.56 -1.16 -8.17
CA ASP A 143 7.42 -0.91 -9.32
C ASP A 143 6.86 -1.52 -10.62
N TYR A 144 5.74 -0.98 -11.10
CA TYR A 144 5.09 -1.40 -12.34
C TYR A 144 4.54 -0.22 -13.12
N ASN A 145 4.39 -0.39 -14.43
CA ASN A 145 3.65 0.57 -15.24
C ASN A 145 2.16 0.21 -15.20
N LEU A 146 1.32 1.18 -14.85
CA LEU A 146 -0.11 0.98 -14.91
C LEU A 146 -0.57 1.05 -16.36
N PRO A 147 -1.32 0.04 -16.85
CA PRO A 147 -1.85 0.08 -18.21
C PRO A 147 -2.85 1.23 -18.32
N ARG A 148 -3.01 1.81 -19.51
CA ARG A 148 -4.07 2.82 -19.72
C ARG A 148 -5.44 2.19 -19.92
N ASP A 149 -5.51 0.86 -20.00
CA ASP A 149 -6.73 0.08 -20.20
C ASP A 149 -7.54 -0.02 -18.91
N ARG A 150 -8.80 0.43 -18.98
CA ARG A 150 -9.76 0.46 -17.88
C ARG A 150 -10.12 -0.94 -17.37
N LEU A 151 -10.12 -1.97 -18.23
CA LEU A 151 -10.47 -3.34 -17.85
C LEU A 151 -9.45 -3.96 -16.89
N TYR A 152 -8.17 -3.64 -17.06
CA TYR A 152 -7.11 -4.19 -16.21
C TYR A 152 -7.23 -3.69 -14.77
N PHE A 153 -7.60 -2.41 -14.60
CA PHE A 153 -7.82 -1.83 -13.27
C PHE A 153 -8.96 -2.49 -12.53
N ASN A 154 -10.04 -2.84 -13.23
CA ASN A 154 -11.20 -3.52 -12.64
C ASN A 154 -10.88 -4.90 -12.04
N ALA A 155 -9.73 -5.47 -12.40
CA ALA A 155 -9.29 -6.78 -11.94
C ALA A 155 -8.05 -6.74 -11.02
N MET A 156 -7.53 -5.55 -10.68
CA MET A 156 -6.33 -5.44 -9.83
C MET A 156 -6.62 -5.88 -8.39
N PRO A 157 -5.89 -6.90 -7.88
CA PRO A 157 -6.16 -7.54 -6.60
C PRO A 157 -5.83 -6.73 -5.37
N GLU A 158 -4.93 -5.76 -5.51
CA GLU A 158 -4.27 -5.07 -4.41
C GLU A 158 -4.37 -3.56 -4.56
N SER A 159 -4.15 -2.83 -3.47
CA SER A 159 -4.04 -1.37 -3.56
C SER A 159 -2.92 -1.04 -4.54
N VAL A 160 -3.19 -0.12 -5.46
CA VAL A 160 -2.30 0.17 -6.59
C VAL A 160 -1.00 0.82 -6.10
N PHE A 161 -1.04 1.52 -4.98
CA PHE A 161 0.12 2.05 -4.28
C PHE A 161 -0.32 2.60 -2.92
N ASN A 162 0.63 2.73 -1.99
CA ASN A 162 0.44 3.48 -0.74
C ASN A 162 0.14 4.98 -1.07
N PRO A 163 -0.77 5.66 -0.34
CA PRO A 163 -0.97 7.12 -0.47
C PRO A 163 0.30 7.97 -0.50
N SER A 164 1.33 7.63 0.27
CA SER A 164 2.64 8.31 0.27
C SER A 164 3.33 8.30 -1.10
N CYS A 165 3.04 7.32 -1.96
CA CYS A 165 3.65 7.19 -3.29
C CYS A 165 3.14 8.22 -4.30
N VAL A 166 1.99 8.85 -4.09
CA VAL A 166 1.27 9.59 -5.14
C VAL A 166 1.37 11.11 -5.01
N ILE A 167 1.43 11.78 -6.15
CA ILE A 167 1.10 13.21 -6.31
C ILE A 167 -0.05 13.32 -7.30
N LEU A 168 -1.13 13.98 -6.91
CA LEU A 168 -2.38 14.08 -7.65
C LEU A 168 -2.71 15.51 -8.00
N LYS A 169 -3.47 15.70 -9.08
CA LYS A 169 -4.17 16.97 -9.30
C LYS A 169 -5.28 17.12 -8.26
N LYS A 170 -5.30 18.26 -7.57
CA LYS A 170 -6.34 18.59 -6.59
C LYS A 170 -7.74 18.56 -7.22
N SER A 171 -7.88 19.01 -8.47
CA SER A 171 -9.15 19.00 -9.21
C SER A 171 -9.76 17.61 -9.30
N GLU A 172 -8.95 16.58 -9.56
CA GLU A 172 -9.41 15.19 -9.69
C GLU A 172 -9.80 14.61 -8.33
N LEU A 173 -9.06 14.94 -7.27
CA LEU A 173 -9.43 14.59 -5.89
C LEU A 173 -10.80 15.18 -5.52
N LEU A 174 -11.01 16.48 -5.78
CA LEU A 174 -12.28 17.15 -5.49
C LEU A 174 -13.44 16.58 -6.30
N LYS A 175 -13.22 16.34 -7.60
CA LYS A 175 -14.22 15.73 -8.50
C LYS A 175 -14.61 14.32 -8.07
N SER A 176 -13.67 13.55 -7.52
CA SER A 176 -13.94 12.20 -7.01
C SER A 176 -14.71 12.18 -5.69
N GLY A 177 -14.75 13.30 -4.96
CA GLY A 177 -15.29 13.39 -3.60
C GLY A 177 -14.28 13.11 -2.48
N GLY A 178 -12.99 12.96 -2.78
CA GLY A 178 -11.95 12.64 -1.80
C GLY A 178 -12.02 11.20 -1.28
N PHE A 179 -11.49 10.95 -0.09
CA PHE A 179 -11.53 9.64 0.57
C PHE A 179 -12.92 9.38 1.18
N ASP A 180 -13.45 8.19 1.00
CA ASP A 180 -14.68 7.77 1.68
C ASP A 180 -14.38 7.50 3.17
N GLU A 181 -14.93 8.34 4.06
CA GLU A 181 -14.72 8.23 5.51
C GLU A 181 -15.39 6.99 6.11
N THR A 182 -16.27 6.30 5.38
CA THR A 182 -16.93 5.07 5.83
C THR A 182 -16.14 3.79 5.53
N ILE A 183 -15.08 3.88 4.74
CA ILE A 183 -14.21 2.75 4.38
C ILE A 183 -12.94 2.86 5.21
N THR A 184 -12.76 1.98 6.19
CA THR A 184 -11.53 1.94 6.98
C THR A 184 -11.29 0.54 7.57
N PRO A 185 -10.09 -0.05 7.41
CA PRO A 185 -8.99 0.39 6.56
C PRO A 185 -9.17 -0.12 5.10
N ALA A 186 -8.76 0.67 4.10
CA ALA A 186 -8.76 0.42 2.63
C ALA A 186 -9.35 1.61 1.83
N GLU A 187 -9.39 2.79 2.45
CA GLU A 187 -9.85 4.03 1.87
C GLU A 187 -9.07 4.44 0.61
N ASP A 188 -7.78 4.11 0.57
CA ASP A 188 -6.87 4.37 -0.54
C ASP A 188 -7.25 3.52 -1.75
N TYR A 189 -7.50 2.23 -1.51
CA TYR A 189 -7.88 1.28 -2.53
C TYR A 189 -9.20 1.68 -3.21
N ASP A 190 -10.18 2.14 -2.45
CA ASP A 190 -11.43 2.69 -2.99
C ASP A 190 -11.18 3.93 -3.86
N LEU A 191 -10.41 4.89 -3.35
CA LEU A 191 -10.12 6.15 -4.06
C LEU A 191 -9.39 5.89 -5.38
N TRP A 192 -8.36 5.04 -5.40
CA TRP A 192 -7.62 4.71 -6.61
C TRP A 192 -8.54 4.14 -7.69
N HIS A 193 -9.44 3.22 -7.31
CA HIS A 193 -10.40 2.66 -8.26
C HIS A 193 -11.42 3.68 -8.76
N ARG A 194 -11.94 4.58 -7.89
CA ARG A 194 -12.82 5.66 -8.34
C ARG A 194 -12.10 6.60 -9.32
N LEU A 195 -10.87 6.99 -9.02
CA LEU A 195 -10.08 7.87 -9.88
C LEU A 195 -9.74 7.21 -11.23
N MET A 196 -9.22 5.98 -11.25
CA MET A 196 -8.85 5.31 -12.52
C MET A 196 -10.06 5.02 -13.41
N ARG A 197 -11.24 4.80 -12.84
CA ARG A 197 -12.48 4.59 -13.61
C ARG A 197 -13.10 5.88 -14.14
N SER A 198 -12.64 7.05 -13.68
CA SER A 198 -13.05 8.34 -14.25
C SER A 198 -12.57 8.53 -15.68
N GLY A 199 -11.56 7.75 -16.08
CA GLY A 199 -11.01 7.72 -17.43
C GLY A 199 -9.63 8.31 -17.60
N GLY A 200 -9.09 8.93 -16.56
CA GLY A 200 -7.69 9.36 -16.55
C GLY A 200 -6.74 8.23 -16.17
N TYR A 201 -5.44 8.54 -16.14
CA TYR A 201 -4.39 7.57 -15.83
C TYR A 201 -3.37 8.10 -14.81
N PHE A 202 -2.67 7.17 -14.17
CA PHE A 202 -1.50 7.44 -13.35
C PHE A 202 -0.21 7.12 -14.10
N LYS A 203 0.81 7.96 -13.96
CA LYS A 203 2.14 7.71 -14.53
C LYS A 203 3.15 7.34 -13.44
N LYS A 204 3.87 6.23 -13.64
CA LYS A 204 5.02 5.89 -12.78
C LYS A 204 6.19 6.83 -13.08
N VAL A 205 6.82 7.35 -12.03
CA VAL A 205 8.08 8.09 -12.09
C VAL A 205 9.17 7.22 -11.50
N GLY A 206 10.17 6.89 -12.33
CA GLY A 206 11.33 6.09 -11.92
C GLY A 206 12.38 6.93 -11.18
N ASN A 207 13.42 6.27 -10.68
CA ASN A 207 14.54 6.89 -9.96
C ASN A 207 14.10 7.77 -8.79
N CYS A 208 12.95 7.52 -8.17
CA CYS A 208 12.56 8.11 -6.91
C CYS A 208 11.69 7.11 -6.16
N SER A 209 11.63 7.22 -4.85
CA SER A 209 10.84 6.33 -4.02
C SER A 209 10.44 6.97 -2.71
N ILE A 210 9.50 6.33 -2.02
CA ILE A 210 9.21 6.61 -0.63
C ILE A 210 9.77 5.50 0.25
N GLY A 211 10.16 5.85 1.47
CA GLY A 211 10.49 4.88 2.51
C GLY A 211 9.21 4.51 3.25
N TRP A 212 8.72 3.29 3.03
CA TRP A 212 7.50 2.76 3.63
C TRP A 212 7.81 2.01 4.92
N ARG A 213 7.51 2.61 6.07
CA ARG A 213 7.93 2.06 7.36
C ARG A 213 7.11 0.85 7.75
N GLN A 214 7.80 -0.23 8.13
CA GLN A 214 7.17 -1.44 8.65
C GLN A 214 7.25 -1.47 10.17
N HIS A 215 6.09 -1.62 10.82
CA HIS A 215 5.98 -1.76 12.28
C HIS A 215 4.67 -2.47 12.65
N SER A 216 4.60 -3.02 13.86
CA SER A 216 3.48 -3.83 14.34
C SER A 216 2.19 -3.05 14.55
N GLN A 217 2.27 -1.73 14.75
CA GLN A 217 1.10 -0.87 14.97
C GLN A 217 0.43 -0.40 13.66
N SER A 218 1.01 -0.68 12.49
CA SER A 218 0.39 -0.30 11.21
C SER A 218 -1.03 -0.88 11.10
N ALA A 219 -1.95 -0.15 10.45
CA ALA A 219 -3.34 -0.59 10.31
C ALA A 219 -3.45 -1.95 9.58
N ALA A 220 -2.55 -2.19 8.62
CA ALA A 220 -2.46 -3.44 7.88
C ALA A 220 -2.04 -4.64 8.75
N HIS A 221 -1.38 -4.42 9.90
CA HIS A 221 -0.98 -5.49 10.82
C HIS A 221 -1.93 -5.61 12.02
N SER A 222 -2.41 -4.49 12.56
CA SER A 222 -3.26 -4.48 13.76
C SER A 222 -4.73 -4.79 13.50
N LYS A 223 -5.20 -4.70 12.24
CA LYS A 223 -6.61 -4.92 11.84
C LYS A 223 -6.74 -5.81 10.60
N ILE A 224 -6.01 -6.92 10.53
CA ILE A 224 -5.90 -7.74 9.31
C ILE A 224 -7.26 -8.24 8.79
N LEU A 225 -8.10 -8.78 9.68
CA LEU A 225 -9.42 -9.29 9.30
C LEU A 225 -10.31 -8.20 8.73
N GLU A 226 -10.38 -7.06 9.42
CA GLU A 226 -11.20 -5.94 9.00
C GLU A 226 -10.67 -5.34 7.69
N HIS A 227 -9.36 -5.19 7.56
CA HIS A 227 -8.72 -4.76 6.31
C HIS A 227 -9.04 -5.68 5.15
N TYR A 228 -8.98 -7.00 5.33
CA TYR A 228 -9.36 -7.96 4.32
C TYR A 228 -10.85 -7.81 3.92
N LYS A 229 -11.75 -7.70 4.90
CA LYS A 229 -13.19 -7.52 4.66
C LYS A 229 -13.48 -6.25 3.88
N GLN A 230 -12.88 -5.13 4.26
CA GLN A 230 -13.02 -3.85 3.56
C GLN A 230 -12.47 -3.92 2.14
N CYS A 231 -11.27 -4.49 1.94
CA CYS A 231 -10.73 -4.72 0.60
C CYS A 231 -11.68 -5.55 -0.25
N LYS A 232 -12.24 -6.64 0.29
CA LYS A 232 -13.23 -7.47 -0.40
C LYS A 232 -14.49 -6.68 -0.78
N ILE A 233 -15.00 -5.83 0.12
CA ILE A 233 -16.14 -4.94 -0.17
C ILE A 233 -15.82 -4.00 -1.32
N VAL A 234 -14.66 -3.33 -1.28
CA VAL A 234 -14.20 -2.45 -2.36
C VAL A 234 -14.08 -3.21 -3.67
N THR A 235 -13.42 -4.38 -3.69
CA THR A 235 -13.29 -5.21 -4.90
C THR A 235 -14.65 -5.64 -5.45
N MET A 236 -15.62 -6.02 -4.60
CA MET A 236 -16.99 -6.34 -5.04
C MET A 236 -17.72 -5.13 -5.62
N ARG A 237 -17.60 -3.95 -5.00
CA ARG A 237 -18.18 -2.70 -5.51
C ARG A 237 -17.59 -2.38 -6.88
N VAL A 238 -16.27 -2.43 -7.01
CA VAL A 238 -15.56 -2.20 -8.28
C VAL A 238 -16.06 -3.18 -9.34
N PHE A 239 -16.04 -4.48 -9.06
CA PHE A 239 -16.50 -5.50 -10.00
C PHE A 239 -17.94 -5.27 -10.46
N SER A 240 -18.88 -5.03 -9.53
CA SER A 240 -20.29 -4.79 -9.87
C SER A 240 -20.50 -3.58 -10.77
N GLN A 241 -19.78 -2.49 -10.51
CA GLN A 241 -19.85 -1.26 -11.31
C GLN A 241 -19.19 -1.45 -12.68
N SER A 242 -18.17 -2.29 -12.77
CA SER A 242 -17.42 -2.55 -14.00
C SER A 242 -18.14 -3.53 -14.94
N VAL A 243 -18.83 -4.53 -14.41
CA VAL A 243 -19.73 -5.41 -15.20
C VAL A 243 -20.83 -4.58 -15.89
N ASN A 244 -21.36 -3.58 -15.20
CA ASN A 244 -22.38 -2.69 -15.75
C ASN A 244 -21.83 -1.72 -16.82
N ALA A 245 -20.56 -1.34 -16.73
CA ALA A 245 -19.92 -0.38 -17.63
C ALA A 245 -19.26 -1.00 -18.88
N CYS A 246 -18.82 -2.26 -18.81
CA CYS A 246 -18.04 -2.96 -19.85
C CYS A 246 -18.65 -4.35 -20.19
N ALA A 247 -19.98 -4.44 -20.30
CA ALA A 247 -20.71 -5.71 -20.43
C ALA A 247 -20.26 -6.57 -21.64
N GLU A 248 -19.94 -5.96 -22.78
CA GLU A 248 -19.46 -6.69 -23.98
C GLU A 248 -18.06 -7.29 -23.81
N GLU A 249 -17.18 -6.66 -23.04
CA GLU A 249 -15.80 -7.12 -22.85
C GLU A 249 -15.72 -8.21 -21.77
N TYR A 250 -16.55 -8.09 -20.73
CA TYR A 250 -16.74 -9.15 -19.72
C TYR A 250 -17.34 -10.44 -20.29
N SER A 251 -18.19 -10.33 -21.33
CA SER A 251 -18.80 -11.48 -22.01
C SER A 251 -17.80 -12.44 -22.68
N ARG A 252 -16.53 -12.03 -22.84
CA ARG A 252 -15.43 -12.85 -23.39
C ARG A 252 -14.68 -13.69 -22.34
N GLY A 253 -15.14 -13.73 -21.08
CA GLY A 253 -14.66 -14.66 -20.05
C GLY A 253 -13.35 -14.28 -19.33
N PHE A 254 -12.66 -13.22 -19.76
CA PHE A 254 -11.39 -12.78 -19.17
C PHE A 254 -11.54 -12.14 -17.78
N GLY A 255 -12.63 -11.40 -17.53
CA GLY A 255 -12.80 -10.61 -16.29
C GLY A 255 -13.15 -11.44 -15.05
N GLU A 256 -13.91 -12.53 -15.22
CA GLU A 256 -14.43 -13.31 -14.09
C GLU A 256 -13.36 -14.24 -13.49
N SER A 257 -12.58 -14.93 -14.32
CA SER A 257 -11.49 -15.79 -13.84
C SER A 257 -10.38 -14.99 -13.15
N LEU A 258 -10.02 -13.83 -13.71
CA LEU A 258 -8.98 -12.98 -13.14
C LEU A 258 -9.41 -12.41 -11.78
N TYR A 259 -10.66 -11.98 -11.64
CA TYR A 259 -11.24 -11.51 -10.39
C TYR A 259 -11.18 -12.56 -9.27
N TYR A 260 -11.58 -13.79 -9.55
CA TYR A 260 -11.59 -14.85 -8.53
C TYR A 260 -10.17 -15.30 -8.14
N VAL A 261 -9.22 -15.34 -9.08
CA VAL A 261 -7.80 -15.61 -8.76
C VAL A 261 -7.24 -14.48 -7.89
N THR A 262 -7.58 -13.23 -8.22
CA THR A 262 -7.23 -12.02 -7.47
C THR A 262 -7.67 -12.08 -6.00
N ILE A 263 -8.95 -12.37 -5.75
CA ILE A 263 -9.48 -12.50 -4.38
C ILE A 263 -8.81 -13.66 -3.65
N THR A 264 -8.53 -14.76 -4.36
CA THR A 264 -7.84 -15.92 -3.80
C THR A 264 -6.42 -15.58 -3.37
N SER A 265 -5.65 -14.88 -4.21
CA SER A 265 -4.30 -14.40 -3.87
C SER A 265 -4.33 -13.50 -2.63
N ARG A 266 -5.28 -12.55 -2.57
CA ARG A 266 -5.40 -11.65 -1.42
C ARG A 266 -5.83 -12.38 -0.14
N ALA A 267 -6.81 -13.27 -0.23
CA ALA A 267 -7.25 -14.08 0.91
C ALA A 267 -6.11 -14.93 1.46
N PHE A 268 -5.33 -15.57 0.58
CA PHE A 268 -4.16 -16.35 0.98
C PHE A 268 -3.12 -15.45 1.65
N SER A 269 -2.74 -14.34 1.01
CA SER A 269 -1.78 -13.36 1.51
C SER A 269 -2.17 -12.81 2.91
N SER A 270 -3.42 -12.36 3.08
CA SER A 270 -3.93 -11.87 4.36
C SER A 270 -4.04 -12.96 5.42
N SER A 271 -4.37 -14.19 5.04
CA SER A 271 -4.37 -15.33 5.98
C SER A 271 -2.96 -15.60 6.51
N ILE A 272 -1.93 -15.54 5.64
CA ILE A 272 -0.54 -15.73 6.08
C ILE A 272 -0.09 -14.59 6.99
N MET A 273 -0.40 -13.33 6.64
CA MET A 273 -0.13 -12.20 7.53
C MET A 273 -0.75 -12.40 8.92
N ALA A 274 -1.99 -12.89 8.97
CA ALA A 274 -2.69 -13.20 10.21
C ALA A 274 -2.01 -14.35 10.99
N VAL A 275 -1.58 -15.42 10.32
CA VAL A 275 -0.81 -16.50 10.95
C VAL A 275 0.50 -15.99 11.54
N VAL A 276 1.29 -15.24 10.77
CA VAL A 276 2.61 -14.74 11.21
C VAL A 276 2.49 -13.78 12.39
N THR A 277 1.41 -13.01 12.46
CA THR A 277 1.18 -12.05 13.55
C THR A 277 0.40 -12.65 14.73
N GLY A 278 0.20 -13.97 14.76
CA GLY A 278 -0.49 -14.67 15.86
C GLY A 278 -2.02 -14.51 15.89
N GLN A 279 -2.62 -13.99 14.82
CA GLN A 279 -4.07 -13.80 14.67
C GLN A 279 -4.72 -15.01 13.97
N TYR A 280 -4.59 -16.21 14.55
CA TYR A 280 -4.98 -17.46 13.89
C TYR A 280 -6.49 -17.55 13.57
N ASP A 281 -7.37 -17.05 14.45
CA ASP A 281 -8.81 -17.03 14.19
C ASP A 281 -9.17 -16.16 12.98
N ALA A 282 -8.51 -15.01 12.83
CA ALA A 282 -8.64 -14.17 11.64
C ALA A 282 -8.16 -14.90 10.39
N ALA A 283 -7.06 -15.65 10.47
CA ALA A 283 -6.58 -16.45 9.34
C ALA A 283 -7.60 -17.50 8.91
N LEU A 284 -8.24 -18.20 9.86
CA LEU A 284 -9.29 -19.17 9.55
C LEU A 284 -10.50 -18.51 8.88
N GLU A 285 -10.96 -17.37 9.41
CA GLU A 285 -12.09 -16.63 8.85
C GLU A 285 -11.81 -16.11 7.44
N ILE A 286 -10.63 -15.51 7.20
CA ILE A 286 -10.22 -15.05 5.87
C ILE A 286 -10.10 -16.23 4.91
N SER A 287 -9.49 -17.33 5.37
CA SER A 287 -9.30 -18.50 4.54
C SER A 287 -10.64 -19.11 4.09
N ALA A 288 -11.76 -18.84 4.78
CA ALA A 288 -13.10 -19.27 4.38
C ALA A 288 -13.42 -18.99 2.91
N ASP A 289 -12.91 -17.89 2.37
CA ASP A 289 -13.10 -17.46 0.98
C ASP A 289 -12.23 -18.20 -0.06
N LEU A 290 -11.24 -18.98 0.38
CA LEU A 290 -10.39 -19.77 -0.50
C LEU A 290 -11.12 -21.00 -1.04
N LYS A 291 -10.97 -21.25 -2.34
CA LYS A 291 -11.53 -22.42 -3.04
C LYS A 291 -10.42 -23.22 -3.71
N LYS A 292 -10.48 -24.55 -3.61
CA LYS A 292 -9.50 -25.48 -4.20
C LYS A 292 -9.20 -25.18 -5.67
N ARG A 293 -10.24 -25.09 -6.51
CA ARG A 293 -10.14 -24.79 -7.95
C ARG A 293 -9.40 -23.49 -8.27
N LEU A 294 -9.45 -22.49 -7.38
CA LEU A 294 -8.80 -21.20 -7.59
C LEU A 294 -7.35 -21.22 -7.11
N LEU A 295 -7.08 -21.89 -5.99
CA LEU A 295 -5.71 -22.10 -5.51
C LEU A 295 -4.88 -22.93 -6.48
N GLU A 296 -5.48 -23.94 -7.13
CA GLU A 296 -4.83 -24.76 -8.15
C GLU A 296 -4.42 -23.98 -9.41
N GLN A 297 -4.91 -22.74 -9.58
CA GLN A 297 -4.47 -21.84 -10.65
C GLN A 297 -3.25 -20.99 -10.25
N ILE A 298 -2.87 -21.00 -8.97
CA ILE A 298 -1.69 -20.29 -8.46
C ILE A 298 -0.55 -21.29 -8.35
N VAL A 299 0.56 -20.97 -9.01
CA VAL A 299 1.78 -21.78 -8.92
C VAL A 299 2.35 -21.76 -7.49
N PRO A 300 2.82 -22.91 -6.97
CA PRO A 300 3.30 -23.00 -5.57
C PRO A 300 4.40 -22.00 -5.21
N GLU A 301 5.31 -21.70 -6.13
CA GLU A 301 6.40 -20.74 -5.91
C GLU A 301 5.88 -19.33 -5.62
N ARG A 302 4.72 -18.96 -6.19
CA ARG A 302 4.10 -17.66 -5.92
C ARG A 302 3.47 -17.63 -4.53
N LEU A 303 2.87 -18.74 -4.10
CA LEU A 303 2.33 -18.86 -2.74
C LEU A 303 3.46 -18.83 -1.70
N GLU A 304 4.59 -19.48 -2.00
CA GLU A 304 5.80 -19.43 -1.21
C GLU A 304 6.33 -17.99 -1.10
N GLU A 305 6.50 -17.30 -2.24
CA GLU A 305 6.95 -15.91 -2.27
C GLU A 305 6.04 -15.00 -1.44
N MET A 306 4.72 -15.21 -1.51
CA MET A 306 3.75 -14.50 -0.67
C MET A 306 3.99 -14.77 0.81
N ILE A 307 4.27 -16.01 1.22
CA ILE A 307 4.57 -16.32 2.62
C ILE A 307 5.81 -15.58 3.08
N ARG A 308 6.89 -15.72 2.33
CA ARG A 308 8.19 -15.11 2.65
C ARG A 308 8.10 -13.60 2.73
N PHE A 309 7.50 -12.97 1.73
CA PHE A 309 7.33 -11.52 1.67
C PHE A 309 6.48 -10.99 2.82
N ASN A 310 5.30 -11.58 3.06
CA ASN A 310 4.42 -11.13 4.14
C ASN A 310 5.07 -11.33 5.50
N ALA A 311 5.79 -12.44 5.72
CA ALA A 311 6.45 -12.69 6.99
C ALA A 311 7.57 -11.68 7.28
N LEU A 312 8.46 -11.47 6.31
CA LEU A 312 9.55 -10.49 6.45
C LEU A 312 9.00 -9.09 6.70
N ARG A 313 7.92 -8.71 6.01
CA ARG A 313 7.25 -7.44 6.19
C ARG A 313 6.56 -7.32 7.56
N ALA A 314 5.78 -8.32 7.97
CA ALA A 314 5.03 -8.35 9.23
C ALA A 314 5.95 -8.17 10.44
N LEU A 315 7.09 -8.85 10.40
CA LEU A 315 8.08 -8.89 11.48
C LEU A 315 9.14 -7.79 11.35
N SER A 316 9.05 -6.94 10.31
CA SER A 316 10.01 -5.89 10.00
C SER A 316 11.47 -6.41 9.95
N GLN A 317 11.69 -7.52 9.24
CA GLN A 317 12.99 -8.18 9.12
C GLN A 317 13.56 -8.06 7.70
N PRO A 318 14.88 -7.86 7.56
CA PRO A 318 15.54 -7.87 6.25
C PRO A 318 15.60 -9.30 5.67
N GLU A 319 15.77 -9.38 4.35
CA GLU A 319 15.65 -10.64 3.60
C GLU A 319 16.71 -11.69 4.01
N ASP A 320 17.91 -11.24 4.40
CA ASP A 320 19.00 -12.10 4.87
C ASP A 320 18.70 -12.80 6.21
N ARG A 321 17.71 -12.31 6.96
CA ARG A 321 17.22 -12.95 8.19
C ARG A 321 16.22 -14.07 7.94
N TRP A 322 15.75 -14.25 6.71
CA TRP A 322 14.72 -15.25 6.37
C TRP A 322 15.07 -16.64 6.90
N HIS A 323 16.24 -17.16 6.56
CA HIS A 323 16.64 -18.51 6.97
C HIS A 323 17.20 -18.59 8.39
N LEU A 324 17.65 -17.46 8.94
CA LEU A 324 18.37 -17.41 10.22
C LEU A 324 17.41 -17.33 11.41
N THR A 325 16.38 -16.49 11.31
CA THR A 325 15.49 -16.20 12.43
C THR A 325 14.02 -16.30 12.04
N VAL A 326 13.63 -15.76 10.89
CA VAL A 326 12.20 -15.61 10.53
C VAL A 326 11.52 -16.94 10.24
N TRP A 327 12.04 -17.72 9.28
CA TRP A 327 11.41 -18.99 8.92
C TRP A 327 11.37 -19.99 10.09
N PRO A 328 12.46 -20.20 10.87
CA PRO A 328 12.41 -21.04 12.06
C PRO A 328 11.32 -20.67 13.07
N GLU A 329 11.09 -19.37 13.26
CA GLU A 329 10.09 -18.84 14.19
C GLU A 329 8.66 -19.15 13.75
N ILE A 330 8.33 -18.92 12.47
CA ILE A 330 6.96 -19.03 11.96
C ILE A 330 6.61 -20.41 11.39
N LYS A 331 7.61 -21.29 11.16
CA LYS A 331 7.46 -22.54 10.42
C LYS A 331 6.32 -23.40 10.94
N SER A 332 6.25 -23.60 12.27
CA SER A 332 5.24 -24.49 12.86
C SER A 332 3.82 -24.01 12.58
N ASP A 333 3.56 -22.71 12.76
CA ASP A 333 2.23 -22.12 12.57
C ASP A 333 1.83 -22.07 11.10
N VAL A 334 2.74 -21.72 10.20
CA VAL A 334 2.50 -21.72 8.75
C VAL A 334 2.22 -23.13 8.24
N MET A 335 3.00 -24.12 8.66
CA MET A 335 2.81 -25.52 8.25
C MET A 335 1.50 -26.11 8.78
N ARG A 336 1.12 -25.74 10.02
CA ARG A 336 -0.20 -26.08 10.59
C ARG A 336 -1.32 -25.48 9.74
N PHE A 337 -1.27 -24.17 9.48
CA PHE A 337 -2.26 -23.48 8.65
C PHE A 337 -2.42 -24.11 7.26
N ILE A 338 -1.34 -24.41 6.55
CA ILE A 338 -1.40 -25.02 5.21
C ILE A 338 -2.05 -26.41 5.27
N THR A 339 -1.75 -27.19 6.31
CA THR A 339 -2.33 -28.53 6.50
C THR A 339 -3.83 -28.43 6.78
N ASP A 340 -4.23 -27.55 7.70
CA ASP A 340 -5.64 -27.33 8.05
C ASP A 340 -6.45 -26.79 6.85
N LEU A 341 -5.86 -25.87 6.08
CA LEU A 341 -6.43 -25.35 4.84
C LEU A 341 -6.64 -26.48 3.82
N ASN A 342 -5.64 -27.33 3.58
CA ASN A 342 -5.75 -28.44 2.63
C ASN A 342 -6.85 -29.44 3.05
N ASN A 343 -6.91 -29.78 4.33
CA ASN A 343 -7.94 -30.67 4.88
C ASN A 343 -9.35 -30.09 4.68
N ARG A 344 -9.52 -28.80 5.02
CA ARG A 344 -10.80 -28.08 4.84
C ARG A 344 -11.26 -28.05 3.38
N LEU A 345 -10.32 -28.00 2.43
CA LEU A 345 -10.59 -28.01 1.00
C LEU A 345 -10.85 -29.41 0.41
N GLY A 346 -11.03 -30.42 1.27
CA GLY A 346 -11.34 -31.80 0.88
C GLY A 346 -10.12 -32.68 0.62
N GLY A 347 -8.92 -32.22 1.00
CA GLY A 347 -7.67 -32.92 0.71
C GLY A 347 -7.19 -32.77 -0.74
N ASP A 348 -5.96 -33.19 -0.99
CA ASP A 348 -5.34 -33.28 -2.32
C ASP A 348 -5.37 -32.00 -3.15
N CYS A 349 -5.19 -30.80 -2.55
CA CYS A 349 -4.94 -29.59 -3.33
C CYS A 349 -3.48 -29.57 -3.78
N ASN A 350 -3.25 -29.81 -5.08
CA ASN A 350 -1.90 -29.96 -5.64
C ASN A 350 -0.98 -28.78 -5.28
N SER A 351 -1.47 -27.54 -5.47
CA SER A 351 -0.67 -26.35 -5.16
C SER A 351 -0.27 -26.27 -3.68
N LEU A 352 -1.13 -26.70 -2.75
CA LEU A 352 -0.82 -26.69 -1.32
C LEU A 352 0.12 -27.84 -0.92
N MET A 353 0.00 -29.01 -1.55
CA MET A 353 0.90 -30.14 -1.32
C MET A 353 2.31 -29.84 -1.83
N GLU A 354 2.43 -29.30 -3.04
CA GLU A 354 3.72 -28.86 -3.61
C GLU A 354 4.31 -27.70 -2.81
N LEU A 355 3.50 -26.73 -2.39
CA LEU A 355 3.93 -25.67 -1.48
C LEU A 355 4.48 -26.24 -0.17
N LYS A 356 3.76 -27.18 0.43
CA LYS A 356 4.20 -27.86 1.66
C LYS A 356 5.56 -28.53 1.47
N TYR A 357 5.75 -29.23 0.34
CA TYR A 357 7.03 -29.83 -0.01
C TYR A 357 8.15 -28.78 -0.15
N ILE A 358 7.89 -27.65 -0.82
CA ILE A 358 8.85 -26.54 -0.93
C ILE A 358 9.24 -26.02 0.47
N LEU A 359 8.26 -25.77 1.33
CA LEU A 359 8.44 -25.26 2.69
C LEU A 359 9.18 -26.24 3.63
N GLU A 360 8.95 -27.54 3.49
CA GLU A 360 9.67 -28.56 4.27
C GLU A 360 11.14 -28.68 3.85
N ASN A 361 11.42 -28.50 2.56
CA ASN A 361 12.75 -28.62 1.97
C ASN A 361 13.50 -27.30 1.85
N TYR A 362 13.05 -26.26 2.54
CA TYR A 362 13.74 -24.98 2.64
C TYR A 362 15.13 -25.17 3.29
N ARG A 363 16.15 -25.45 2.47
CA ARG A 363 17.54 -25.59 2.93
C ARG A 363 18.20 -24.22 2.97
N THR A 364 19.01 -23.99 4.01
CA THR A 364 19.81 -22.78 4.25
C THR A 364 20.72 -22.38 3.07
N GLU A 365 21.15 -23.34 2.22
CA GLU A 365 22.12 -23.09 1.15
C GLU A 365 21.51 -22.85 -0.24
N THR A 366 20.28 -23.28 -0.50
CA THR A 366 19.72 -23.29 -1.88
C THR A 366 19.36 -21.89 -2.38
N PHE A 367 19.27 -20.89 -1.50
CA PHE A 367 18.91 -19.53 -1.86
C PHE A 367 20.09 -18.65 -2.29
N GLN A 368 21.32 -18.94 -1.80
CA GLN A 368 22.51 -18.23 -2.28
C GLN A 368 22.71 -18.40 -3.79
N LEU A 369 22.28 -19.54 -4.36
CA LEU A 369 22.36 -19.82 -5.80
C LEU A 369 21.26 -19.14 -6.63
N ARG A 370 20.14 -18.72 -6.04
CA ARG A 370 19.09 -17.95 -6.74
C ARG A 370 19.34 -16.44 -6.65
N ALA A 371 19.89 -15.94 -5.54
CA ALA A 371 20.28 -14.54 -5.39
C ALA A 371 21.46 -14.13 -6.28
N ALA A 372 22.30 -15.08 -6.71
CA ALA A 372 23.41 -14.82 -7.65
C ALA A 372 22.98 -14.80 -9.14
N LYS A 373 21.68 -14.96 -9.45
CA LYS A 373 21.13 -15.01 -10.82
C LYS A 373 20.08 -13.94 -11.12
N LEU A 374 19.89 -12.97 -10.22
CA LEU A 374 19.17 -11.71 -10.43
C LEU A 374 20.17 -10.58 -10.19
#